data_AF-A0A1I7TN89-F1
#
_entry.id   AF-A0A1I7TN89-F1
#
_cell.length_a   1.000
_cell.length_b   1.000
_cell.length_c   1.000
_cell.angle_alpha   90.00
_cell.angle_beta   90.00
_cell.angle_gamma   90.00
#
_symmetry.space_group_name_H-M   'P 1'
#
loop_
_entity.id
_entity.type
_entity.pdbx_description
1 polymer ?
#
loop_
_entity_poly.entity_id
_entity_poly.type
_entity_poly.pdbx_seq_one_letter_code
_entity_poly.pdbx_strand_id
1 'polypeptide(L)'
;MHSDEYCVSYNFLEAEDSFREDGLEPITLAVHGTAEMLSLIEKKPANWDGPISFGLFVDFHSKEALEYISDVHRCDEEFRKKVTVHFAFRLSAFQDICPSITIASKNRECMEFLKNRDKYRAGIKGPFQLYPSNLMRNIARHGAKSDIHFIADGDMVMNTSDEISAWEIPYSSSLWEVQVILHRNDLYNADYFPARIKVMQSLVYSLCRANYTFNLLSHVFNVHEGIKLDDTNYSKSVIAHSKKYGRKIAYDRYVKEMDEHYPSTLTRCGKFVM
;
A
#
# COMPACT_ATOMS: atom_id res chain seq x y z
N MET A 1 -5.35 -16.67 5.90
CA MET A 1 -5.73 -15.84 7.06
C MET A 1 -4.46 -15.21 7.61
N HIS A 2 -4.51 -13.94 7.99
CA HIS A 2 -3.37 -13.16 8.48
C HIS A 2 -3.70 -12.59 9.87
N SER A 3 -2.86 -12.93 10.85
CA SER A 3 -3.01 -12.54 12.27
C SER A 3 -4.40 -12.80 12.85
N ASP A 4 -5.10 -13.84 12.38
CA ASP A 4 -6.48 -14.21 12.76
C ASP A 4 -7.54 -13.09 12.60
N GLU A 5 -7.20 -11.98 11.93
CA GLU A 5 -8.07 -10.82 11.75
C GLU A 5 -8.44 -10.56 10.28
N TYR A 6 -7.60 -11.01 9.34
CA TYR A 6 -7.74 -10.69 7.93
C TYR A 6 -7.70 -11.92 7.03
N CYS A 7 -8.54 -11.91 6.01
CA CYS A 7 -8.51 -12.85 4.91
C CYS A 7 -7.89 -12.18 3.69
N VAL A 8 -6.70 -12.62 3.34
CA VAL A 8 -5.94 -12.07 2.21
C VAL A 8 -6.12 -12.97 1.01
N SER A 9 -6.44 -12.37 -0.14
CA SER A 9 -6.44 -13.02 -1.44
C SER A 9 -5.45 -12.31 -2.35
N TYR A 10 -4.45 -13.06 -2.81
CA TYR A 10 -3.50 -12.58 -3.81
C TYR A 10 -3.98 -12.92 -5.21
N ASN A 11 -3.55 -12.13 -6.21
CA ASN A 11 -3.87 -12.32 -7.62
C ASN A 11 -5.38 -12.48 -7.84
N PHE A 12 -6.17 -11.66 -7.13
CA PHE A 12 -7.61 -11.65 -7.30
C PHE A 12 -7.97 -11.22 -8.73
N LEU A 13 -7.27 -10.21 -9.25
CA LEU A 13 -7.22 -9.87 -10.66
C LEU A 13 -5.76 -9.78 -11.06
N GLU A 14 -5.37 -10.43 -12.15
CA GLU A 14 -3.97 -10.53 -12.55
C GLU A 14 -3.70 -9.64 -13.77
N ALA A 15 -2.60 -8.89 -13.74
CA ALA A 15 -2.14 -8.09 -14.88
C ALA A 15 -1.77 -9.00 -16.06
N GLU A 16 -2.14 -8.59 -17.28
CA GLU A 16 -1.87 -9.32 -18.52
C GLU A 16 -0.41 -9.19 -18.99
N ASP A 17 0.23 -8.04 -18.76
CA ASP A 17 1.58 -7.78 -19.24
C ASP A 17 2.66 -8.34 -18.31
N SER A 18 3.82 -8.69 -18.90
CA SER A 18 4.95 -9.28 -18.17
C SER A 18 6.06 -8.29 -17.82
N PHE A 19 6.15 -7.14 -18.51
CA PHE A 19 7.13 -6.06 -18.29
C PHE A 19 8.62 -6.46 -18.28
N ARG A 20 8.95 -7.65 -18.80
CA ARG A 20 10.32 -8.21 -18.83
C ARG A 20 10.87 -8.30 -20.26
N GLU A 21 10.46 -7.39 -21.14
CA GLU A 21 10.76 -7.48 -22.58
C GLU A 21 12.24 -7.21 -22.90
N ASP A 22 12.91 -6.36 -22.11
CA ASP A 22 14.31 -5.97 -22.27
C ASP A 22 15.28 -6.80 -21.41
N GLY A 23 14.75 -7.78 -20.66
CA GLY A 23 15.51 -8.61 -19.73
C GLY A 23 15.90 -7.94 -18.41
N LEU A 24 15.48 -6.69 -18.17
CA LEU A 24 15.67 -6.01 -16.89
C LEU A 24 14.57 -6.38 -15.90
N GLU A 25 14.89 -6.27 -14.61
CA GLU A 25 13.92 -6.45 -13.54
C GLU A 25 13.05 -5.18 -13.44
N PRO A 26 11.73 -5.25 -13.73
CA PRO A 26 10.90 -4.06 -13.68
C PRO A 26 10.67 -3.62 -12.24
N ILE A 27 10.51 -2.32 -12.04
CA ILE A 27 10.10 -1.78 -10.74
C ILE A 27 8.57 -1.85 -10.64
N THR A 28 8.06 -2.65 -9.71
CA THR A 28 6.62 -2.67 -9.42
C THR A 28 6.25 -1.49 -8.55
N LEU A 29 5.27 -0.70 -8.97
CA LEU A 29 4.62 0.28 -8.11
C LEU A 29 3.69 -0.44 -7.13
N ALA A 30 4.09 -0.52 -5.85
CA ALA A 30 3.31 -1.11 -4.78
C ALA A 30 2.44 -0.04 -4.11
N VAL A 31 1.16 -0.02 -4.46
CA VAL A 31 0.17 0.93 -3.97
C VAL A 31 -0.97 0.23 -3.24
N HIS A 32 -1.65 0.96 -2.38
CA HIS A 32 -2.71 0.42 -1.56
C HIS A 32 -3.80 1.45 -1.31
N GLY A 33 -5.00 0.98 -0.99
CA GLY A 33 -6.12 1.88 -0.73
C GLY A 33 -7.37 1.19 -0.22
N THR A 34 -8.42 1.98 -0.11
CA THR A 34 -9.79 1.56 0.14
C THR A 34 -10.65 1.85 -1.09
N ALA A 35 -11.94 1.52 -1.04
CA ALA A 35 -12.90 1.88 -2.09
C ALA A 35 -12.92 3.39 -2.43
N GLU A 36 -12.63 4.26 -1.47
CA GLU A 36 -12.60 5.71 -1.66
C GLU A 36 -11.42 6.18 -2.53
N MET A 37 -10.35 5.38 -2.60
CA MET A 37 -9.14 5.69 -3.35
C MET A 37 -9.18 5.19 -4.81
N LEU A 38 -10.23 4.45 -5.20
CA LEU A 38 -10.30 3.81 -6.52
C LEU A 38 -10.11 4.80 -7.67
N SER A 39 -10.62 6.03 -7.54
CA SER A 39 -10.47 7.07 -8.56
C SER A 39 -9.02 7.47 -8.84
N LEU A 40 -8.15 7.35 -7.84
CA LEU A 40 -6.73 7.66 -7.94
C LEU A 40 -5.96 6.44 -8.43
N ILE A 41 -6.36 5.25 -8.00
CA ILE A 41 -5.78 3.98 -8.43
C ILE A 41 -6.02 3.73 -9.92
N GLU A 42 -7.22 4.04 -10.43
CA GLU A 42 -7.58 3.96 -11.85
C GLU A 42 -6.68 4.82 -12.75
N LYS A 43 -6.06 5.88 -12.21
CA LYS A 43 -5.15 6.77 -12.95
C LYS A 43 -3.70 6.30 -12.94
N LYS A 44 -3.33 5.34 -12.08
CA LYS A 44 -1.94 4.86 -11.96
C LYS A 44 -1.36 4.26 -13.24
N PRO A 45 -2.11 3.50 -14.06
CA PRO A 45 -1.59 2.98 -15.32
C PRO A 45 -1.06 4.07 -16.28
N ALA A 46 -1.60 5.29 -16.21
CA ALA A 46 -1.15 6.42 -17.02
C ALA A 46 0.02 7.20 -16.37
N ASN A 47 0.33 6.94 -15.11
CA ASN A 47 1.42 7.61 -14.36
C ASN A 47 2.61 6.69 -14.05
N TRP A 48 2.49 5.39 -14.36
CA TRP A 48 3.55 4.41 -14.15
C TRP A 48 3.65 3.47 -15.35
N ASP A 49 4.85 3.38 -15.91
CA ASP A 49 5.09 2.57 -17.11
C ASP A 49 5.29 1.08 -16.80
N GLY A 50 5.67 0.76 -15.56
CA GLY A 50 5.90 -0.61 -15.12
C GLY A 50 4.67 -1.34 -14.56
N PRO A 51 4.89 -2.52 -13.97
CA PRO A 51 3.84 -3.27 -13.29
C PRO A 51 3.34 -2.52 -12.05
N ILE A 52 2.06 -2.70 -11.73
CA ILE A 52 1.41 -2.10 -10.56
C ILE A 52 0.82 -3.23 -9.72
N SER A 53 1.19 -3.27 -8.44
CA SER A 53 0.58 -4.16 -7.45
C SER A 53 -0.29 -3.34 -6.52
N PHE A 54 -1.59 -3.64 -6.52
CA PHE A 54 -2.59 -2.91 -5.77
C PHE A 54 -3.18 -3.74 -4.62
N GLY A 55 -2.98 -3.29 -3.39
CA GLY A 55 -3.64 -3.83 -2.20
C GLY A 55 -4.95 -3.09 -1.88
N LEU A 56 -6.10 -3.72 -2.11
CA LEU A 56 -7.42 -3.18 -1.81
C LEU A 56 -7.93 -3.69 -0.45
N PHE A 57 -8.19 -2.78 0.49
CA PHE A 57 -8.82 -3.13 1.75
C PHE A 57 -10.35 -3.09 1.64
N VAL A 58 -10.98 -4.16 2.08
CA VAL A 58 -12.43 -4.32 2.11
C VAL A 58 -12.92 -4.83 3.46
N ASP A 59 -14.13 -4.45 3.82
CA ASP A 59 -14.91 -5.09 4.87
C ASP A 59 -16.30 -5.44 4.33
N PHE A 60 -17.20 -5.89 5.20
CA PHE A 60 -18.56 -6.24 4.80
C PHE A 60 -19.32 -5.11 4.09
N HIS A 61 -19.06 -3.84 4.43
CA HIS A 61 -19.75 -2.67 3.89
C HIS A 61 -19.17 -2.19 2.56
N SER A 62 -17.92 -2.56 2.24
CA SER A 62 -17.21 -2.12 1.05
C SER A 62 -16.89 -3.26 0.06
N LYS A 63 -17.47 -4.45 0.26
CA LYS A 63 -17.27 -5.62 -0.60
C LYS A 63 -17.63 -5.36 -2.07
N GLU A 64 -18.57 -4.46 -2.34
CA GLU A 64 -18.98 -4.05 -3.69
C GLU A 64 -17.82 -3.41 -4.48
N ALA A 65 -16.75 -2.95 -3.79
CA ALA A 65 -15.52 -2.50 -4.43
C ALA A 65 -14.85 -3.61 -5.26
N LEU A 66 -15.00 -4.88 -4.86
CA LEU A 66 -14.45 -6.02 -5.60
C LEU A 66 -15.19 -6.26 -6.92
N GLU A 67 -16.52 -6.08 -6.94
CA GLU A 67 -17.30 -6.13 -8.18
C GLU A 67 -16.90 -4.99 -9.12
N TYR A 68 -16.79 -3.77 -8.58
CA TYR A 68 -16.41 -2.62 -9.38
C TYR A 68 -15.00 -2.73 -9.97
N ILE A 69 -14.00 -3.11 -9.16
CA ILE A 69 -12.62 -3.21 -9.65
C ILE A 69 -12.47 -4.34 -10.67
N SER A 70 -13.33 -5.38 -10.61
CA SER A 70 -13.41 -6.40 -11.66
C SER A 70 -13.95 -5.84 -12.97
N ASP A 71 -14.95 -4.96 -12.94
CA ASP A 71 -15.43 -4.25 -14.12
C ASP A 71 -14.36 -3.31 -14.69
N VAL A 72 -13.60 -2.60 -13.82
CA VAL A 72 -12.46 -1.77 -14.25
C VAL A 72 -11.41 -2.63 -14.95
N HIS A 73 -10.94 -3.69 -14.31
CA HIS A 73 -9.93 -4.58 -14.88
C HIS A 73 -10.39 -5.21 -16.20
N ARG A 74 -11.65 -5.59 -16.33
CA ARG A 74 -12.17 -6.13 -17.59
C ARG A 74 -12.25 -5.08 -18.70
N CYS A 75 -12.68 -3.87 -18.39
CA CYS A 75 -13.08 -2.88 -19.39
C CYS A 75 -12.07 -1.78 -19.69
N ASP A 76 -11.14 -1.50 -18.78
CA ASP A 76 -10.07 -0.51 -18.96
C ASP A 76 -8.78 -1.23 -19.36
N GLU A 77 -8.36 -1.06 -20.62
CA GLU A 77 -7.25 -1.81 -21.21
C GLU A 77 -5.91 -1.54 -20.50
N GLU A 78 -5.59 -0.28 -20.21
CA GLU A 78 -4.35 0.08 -19.51
C GLU A 78 -4.33 -0.49 -18.09
N PHE A 79 -5.48 -0.44 -17.40
CA PHE A 79 -5.62 -1.06 -16.09
C PHE A 79 -5.42 -2.56 -16.14
N ARG A 80 -6.06 -3.24 -17.11
CA ARG A 80 -5.98 -4.69 -17.30
C ARG A 80 -4.55 -5.18 -17.53
N LYS A 81 -3.83 -4.43 -18.36
CA LYS A 81 -2.44 -4.72 -18.71
C LYS A 81 -1.49 -4.57 -17.54
N LYS A 82 -1.62 -3.49 -16.76
CA LYS A 82 -0.61 -3.10 -15.77
C LYS A 82 -0.90 -3.49 -14.33
N VAL A 83 -2.17 -3.68 -13.94
CA VAL A 83 -2.55 -3.75 -12.52
C VAL A 83 -2.91 -5.16 -12.08
N THR A 84 -2.16 -5.69 -11.12
CA THR A 84 -2.54 -6.88 -10.34
C THR A 84 -3.22 -6.42 -9.04
N VAL A 85 -4.41 -6.93 -8.77
CA VAL A 85 -5.21 -6.59 -7.59
C VAL A 85 -5.14 -7.73 -6.58
N HIS A 86 -4.82 -7.37 -5.35
CA HIS A 86 -4.88 -8.19 -4.16
C HIS A 86 -5.88 -7.54 -3.20
N PHE A 87 -6.52 -8.32 -2.34
CA PHE A 87 -7.39 -7.74 -1.32
C PHE A 87 -7.20 -8.35 0.05
N ALA A 88 -7.47 -7.54 1.07
CA ALA A 88 -7.62 -8.00 2.45
C ALA A 88 -9.05 -7.72 2.90
N PHE A 89 -9.73 -8.77 3.34
CA PHE A 89 -11.04 -8.68 3.96
C PHE A 89 -10.91 -8.80 5.47
N ARG A 90 -11.35 -7.79 6.21
CA ARG A 90 -11.33 -7.85 7.68
C ARG A 90 -12.51 -8.67 8.20
N LEU A 91 -12.21 -9.68 9.02
CA LEU A 91 -13.20 -10.52 9.68
C LEU A 91 -14.02 -9.69 10.68
N SER A 92 -15.31 -10.00 10.81
CA SER A 92 -16.14 -9.48 11.89
C SER A 92 -15.74 -10.17 13.21
N ALA A 93 -16.02 -9.55 14.35
CA ALA A 93 -15.65 -10.07 15.67
C ALA A 93 -16.20 -11.48 16.02
N PHE A 94 -17.18 -11.98 15.25
CA PHE A 94 -17.79 -13.29 15.44
C PHE A 94 -17.48 -14.27 14.29
N GLN A 95 -16.54 -13.92 13.41
CA GLN A 95 -16.15 -14.74 12.27
C GLN A 95 -14.74 -15.27 12.48
N ASP A 96 -14.62 -16.59 12.60
CA ASP A 96 -13.32 -17.27 12.77
C ASP A 96 -12.83 -17.92 11.46
N ILE A 97 -13.62 -17.82 10.38
CA ILE A 97 -13.36 -18.46 9.09
C ILE A 97 -13.52 -17.42 7.99
N CYS A 98 -12.60 -17.45 7.02
CA CYS A 98 -12.69 -16.61 5.84
C CYS A 98 -13.97 -16.89 5.04
N PRO A 99 -14.82 -15.86 4.81
CA PRO A 99 -16.01 -16.05 4.00
C PRO A 99 -15.61 -16.36 2.55
N SER A 100 -16.38 -17.22 1.88
CA SER A 100 -16.31 -17.34 0.42
C SER A 100 -16.88 -16.06 -0.18
N ILE A 101 -16.02 -15.22 -0.74
CA ILE A 101 -16.42 -13.97 -1.39
C ILE A 101 -16.79 -14.31 -2.84
N THR A 102 -18.08 -14.50 -3.09
CA THR A 102 -18.59 -14.63 -4.45
C THR A 102 -18.85 -13.25 -5.03
N ILE A 103 -18.16 -12.93 -6.11
CA ILE A 103 -18.34 -11.67 -6.83
C ILE A 103 -19.41 -11.89 -7.87
N ALA A 104 -20.54 -11.20 -7.72
CA ALA A 104 -21.59 -11.25 -8.72
C ALA A 104 -21.06 -10.57 -9.98
N SER A 105 -20.73 -11.34 -11.01
CA SER A 105 -20.42 -10.80 -12.33
C SER A 105 -21.67 -10.12 -12.88
N LYS A 106 -21.77 -8.81 -12.66
CA LYS A 106 -22.67 -7.95 -13.42
C LYS A 106 -21.98 -7.80 -14.76
N ASN A 107 -22.28 -8.69 -15.69
CA ASN A 107 -21.62 -8.75 -17.00
C ASN A 107 -22.05 -7.55 -17.87
N ARG A 108 -21.68 -6.35 -17.42
CA ARG A 108 -22.04 -5.06 -18.02
C ARG A 108 -21.25 -4.87 -19.29
N GLU A 109 -21.87 -4.28 -20.28
CA GLU A 109 -21.16 -3.89 -21.49
C GLU A 109 -20.08 -2.84 -21.15
N CYS A 110 -18.87 -3.01 -21.66
CA CYS A 110 -17.76 -2.13 -21.28
C CYS A 110 -17.97 -0.68 -21.70
N MET A 111 -18.61 -0.42 -22.85
CA MET A 111 -18.94 0.94 -23.27
C MET A 111 -19.89 1.63 -22.28
N GLU A 112 -20.86 0.89 -21.74
CA GLU A 112 -21.79 1.39 -20.73
C GLU A 112 -21.08 1.65 -19.40
N PHE A 113 -20.27 0.70 -18.95
CA PHE A 113 -19.51 0.80 -17.71
C PHE A 113 -18.58 2.01 -17.72
N LEU A 114 -17.75 2.15 -18.75
CA LEU A 114 -16.79 3.23 -18.88
C LEU A 114 -17.49 4.60 -18.92
N LYS A 115 -18.62 4.71 -19.63
CA LYS A 115 -19.41 5.94 -19.69
C LYS A 115 -20.01 6.34 -18.34
N ASN A 116 -20.41 5.37 -17.52
CA ASN A 116 -21.05 5.59 -16.21
C ASN A 116 -20.09 5.35 -15.03
N ARG A 117 -18.78 5.26 -15.27
CA ARG A 117 -17.76 4.83 -14.30
C ARG A 117 -17.79 5.63 -13.00
N ASP A 118 -17.88 6.96 -13.10
CA ASP A 118 -17.91 7.85 -11.93
C ASP A 118 -19.16 7.65 -11.08
N LYS A 119 -20.32 7.44 -11.73
CA LYS A 119 -21.59 7.15 -11.07
C LYS A 119 -21.52 5.81 -10.32
N TYR A 120 -20.96 4.78 -10.95
CA TYR A 120 -20.80 3.47 -10.31
C TYR A 120 -19.87 3.54 -9.11
N ARG A 121 -18.75 4.24 -9.25
CA ARG A 121 -17.80 4.44 -8.16
C ARG A 121 -18.42 5.18 -6.98
N ALA A 122 -19.17 6.26 -7.24
CA ALA A 122 -19.85 7.04 -6.20
C ALA A 122 -20.90 6.24 -5.41
N GLY A 123 -21.40 5.13 -5.97
CA GLY A 123 -22.32 4.22 -5.29
C GLY A 123 -21.64 3.23 -4.33
N ILE A 124 -20.31 3.11 -4.38
CA ILE A 124 -19.55 2.18 -3.53
C ILE A 124 -19.32 2.83 -2.17
N LYS A 125 -19.60 2.09 -1.10
CA LYS A 125 -19.33 2.55 0.25
C LYS A 125 -17.89 2.28 0.64
N GLY A 126 -17.29 3.21 1.36
CA GLY A 126 -16.01 3.00 2.03
C GLY A 126 -16.13 1.97 3.16
N PRO A 127 -15.01 1.34 3.55
CA PRO A 127 -14.99 0.47 4.72
C PRO A 127 -15.34 1.26 5.97
N PHE A 128 -16.07 0.64 6.88
CA PHE A 128 -16.36 1.21 8.20
C PHE A 128 -15.18 1.01 9.15
N GLN A 129 -14.45 -0.10 8.99
CA GLN A 129 -13.37 -0.49 9.89
C GLN A 129 -12.10 0.35 9.68
N LEU A 130 -11.27 0.42 10.73
CA LEU A 130 -9.97 1.10 10.66
C LEU A 130 -9.08 0.47 9.58
N TYR A 131 -8.54 1.33 8.73
CA TYR A 131 -7.71 0.94 7.60
C TYR A 131 -6.30 0.49 8.04
N PRO A 132 -5.90 -0.78 7.81
CA PRO A 132 -4.60 -1.30 8.26
C PRO A 132 -3.49 -0.97 7.26
N SER A 133 -3.07 0.30 7.20
CA SER A 133 -2.19 0.80 6.12
C SER A 133 -0.88 0.01 5.91
N ASN A 134 -0.21 -0.42 6.99
CA ASN A 134 1.03 -1.20 6.87
C ASN A 134 0.79 -2.62 6.38
N LEU A 135 -0.29 -3.28 6.83
CA LEU A 135 -0.70 -4.56 6.27
C LEU A 135 -0.94 -4.46 4.76
N MET A 136 -1.66 -3.43 4.31
CA MET A 136 -1.98 -3.28 2.90
C MET A 136 -0.75 -3.01 2.02
N ARG A 137 0.24 -2.28 2.53
CA ARG A 137 1.56 -2.13 1.88
C ARG A 137 2.28 -3.46 1.76
N ASN A 138 2.28 -4.25 2.82
CA ASN A 138 2.90 -5.58 2.82
C ASN A 138 2.19 -6.51 1.82
N ILE A 139 0.87 -6.44 1.73
CA ILE A 139 0.09 -7.22 0.75
C ILE A 139 0.44 -6.80 -0.67
N ALA A 140 0.48 -5.50 -0.97
CA ALA A 140 0.88 -5.02 -2.30
C ALA A 140 2.31 -5.48 -2.65
N ARG A 141 3.27 -5.33 -1.74
CA ARG A 141 4.65 -5.79 -1.95
C ARG A 141 4.75 -7.31 -2.10
N HIS A 142 4.07 -8.08 -1.27
CA HIS A 142 4.10 -9.55 -1.36
C HIS A 142 3.51 -10.04 -2.67
N GLY A 143 2.41 -9.42 -3.11
CA GLY A 143 1.72 -9.74 -4.35
C GLY A 143 2.41 -9.24 -5.62
N ALA A 144 3.34 -8.30 -5.50
CA ALA A 144 4.09 -7.80 -6.64
C ALA A 144 4.85 -8.93 -7.34
N LYS A 145 4.83 -8.93 -8.68
CA LYS A 145 5.46 -9.96 -9.51
C LYS A 145 6.96 -9.73 -9.73
N SER A 146 7.41 -8.48 -9.65
CA SER A 146 8.84 -8.14 -9.77
C SER A 146 9.56 -8.23 -8.43
N ASP A 147 10.88 -8.22 -8.44
CA ASP A 147 11.73 -8.29 -7.25
C ASP A 147 12.09 -6.90 -6.71
N ILE A 148 11.83 -5.83 -7.45
CA ILE A 148 12.08 -4.45 -7.03
C ILE A 148 10.75 -3.72 -6.90
N HIS A 149 10.45 -3.17 -5.73
CA HIS A 149 9.18 -2.53 -5.40
C HIS A 149 9.38 -1.07 -5.01
N PHE A 150 8.67 -0.17 -5.67
CA PHE A 150 8.54 1.21 -5.21
C PHE A 150 7.25 1.36 -4.39
N ILE A 151 7.39 1.67 -3.10
CA ILE A 151 6.23 1.84 -2.22
C ILE A 151 5.78 3.30 -2.25
N ALA A 152 4.53 3.53 -2.64
CA ALA A 152 3.95 4.86 -2.67
C ALA A 152 2.49 4.86 -2.19
N ASP A 153 2.04 6.03 -1.74
CA ASP A 153 0.63 6.24 -1.44
C ASP A 153 -0.18 6.38 -2.74
N GLY A 154 -1.46 5.98 -2.70
CA GLY A 154 -2.34 5.96 -3.87
C GLY A 154 -2.60 7.35 -4.50
N ASP A 155 -2.32 8.43 -3.79
CA ASP A 155 -2.51 9.82 -4.21
C ASP A 155 -1.22 10.52 -4.68
N MET A 156 -0.09 9.80 -4.71
CA MET A 156 1.18 10.35 -5.19
C MET A 156 1.34 10.18 -6.70
N VAL A 157 1.76 11.24 -7.38
CA VAL A 157 2.03 11.26 -8.83
C VAL A 157 3.54 11.25 -9.06
N MET A 158 4.00 10.42 -10.00
CA MET A 158 5.41 10.25 -10.35
C MET A 158 5.83 11.21 -11.46
N ASN A 159 7.04 11.76 -11.35
CA ASN A 159 7.72 12.45 -12.45
C ASN A 159 8.34 11.45 -13.44
N THR A 160 8.43 11.85 -14.71
CA THR A 160 9.26 11.18 -15.71
C THR A 160 10.60 11.90 -15.84
N SER A 161 11.70 11.16 -15.76
CA SER A 161 13.04 11.66 -16.06
C SER A 161 13.90 10.56 -16.63
N ASP A 162 14.59 10.88 -17.73
CA ASP A 162 15.48 9.94 -18.42
C ASP A 162 16.91 9.94 -17.84
N GLU A 163 17.23 10.87 -16.92
CA GLU A 163 18.54 10.98 -16.27
C GLU A 163 18.46 10.64 -14.79
N ILE A 164 18.79 9.39 -14.48
CA ILE A 164 18.75 8.85 -13.12
C ILE A 164 20.19 8.58 -12.64
N SER A 165 20.51 9.10 -11.46
CA SER A 165 21.73 8.81 -10.72
C SER A 165 21.37 8.50 -9.27
N ALA A 166 22.22 7.75 -8.57
CA ALA A 166 22.03 7.44 -7.16
C ALA A 166 23.34 7.56 -6.40
N TRP A 167 23.27 8.08 -5.16
CA TRP A 167 24.43 8.13 -4.26
C TRP A 167 24.02 7.81 -2.82
N GLU A 168 24.94 7.25 -2.06
CA GLU A 168 24.70 6.91 -0.68
C GLU A 168 24.51 8.19 0.17
N ILE A 169 23.50 8.17 1.03
CA ILE A 169 23.23 9.19 2.03
C ILE A 169 23.16 8.54 3.41
N PRO A 170 23.61 9.23 4.47
CA PRO A 170 23.49 8.71 5.81
C PRO A 170 22.01 8.66 6.23
N TYR A 171 21.66 7.63 6.98
CA TYR A 171 20.39 7.62 7.71
C TYR A 171 20.30 8.83 8.65
N SER A 172 19.22 9.58 8.55
CA SER A 172 19.05 10.83 9.30
C SER A 172 18.56 10.62 10.74
N SER A 173 17.38 10.01 10.92
CA SER A 173 16.78 9.80 12.26
C SER A 173 15.53 8.91 12.20
N SER A 174 15.02 8.49 13.36
CA SER A 174 13.76 7.72 13.46
C SER A 174 12.51 8.54 13.13
N LEU A 175 12.67 9.82 12.81
CA LEU A 175 11.61 10.68 12.28
C LEU A 175 11.61 10.71 10.75
N TRP A 176 12.61 10.10 10.10
CA TRP A 176 12.78 10.14 8.66
C TRP A 176 11.65 9.37 7.98
N GLU A 177 10.86 10.09 7.17
CA GLU A 177 9.75 9.56 6.40
C GLU A 177 10.04 9.81 4.93
N VAL A 178 10.31 8.74 4.20
CA VAL A 178 10.62 8.73 2.77
C VAL A 178 9.97 7.55 2.10
N GLN A 179 9.69 7.70 0.82
CA GLN A 179 9.28 6.62 -0.05
C GLN A 179 10.52 5.86 -0.49
N VAL A 180 10.41 4.54 -0.50
CA VAL A 180 11.56 3.64 -0.65
C VAL A 180 11.34 2.71 -1.82
N ILE A 181 12.42 2.47 -2.55
CA ILE A 181 12.54 1.37 -3.50
C ILE A 181 13.25 0.24 -2.77
N LEU A 182 12.62 -0.92 -2.68
CA LEU A 182 13.10 -2.06 -1.91
C LEU A 182 13.11 -3.33 -2.76
N HIS A 183 13.98 -4.26 -2.40
CA HIS A 183 13.93 -5.60 -2.93
C HIS A 183 12.81 -6.42 -2.26
N ARG A 184 12.30 -7.47 -2.92
CA ARG A 184 11.25 -8.37 -2.43
C ARG A 184 11.56 -8.95 -1.05
N ASN A 185 12.85 -9.24 -0.82
CA ASN A 185 13.33 -9.86 0.42
C ASN A 185 13.65 -8.85 1.53
N ASP A 186 13.57 -7.54 1.25
CA ASP A 186 13.79 -6.52 2.26
C ASP A 186 12.62 -6.48 3.26
N LEU A 187 12.91 -6.02 4.47
CA LEU A 187 11.97 -6.01 5.58
C LEU A 187 10.61 -5.39 5.21
N TYR A 188 9.54 -5.99 5.71
CA TYR A 188 8.17 -5.49 5.60
C TYR A 188 7.88 -4.42 6.67
N ASN A 189 6.84 -3.61 6.45
CA ASN A 189 6.35 -2.69 7.48
C ASN A 189 5.84 -3.51 8.69
N ALA A 190 6.04 -2.99 9.89
CA ALA A 190 5.38 -3.53 11.09
C ALA A 190 3.85 -3.30 10.99
N ASP A 191 3.12 -4.33 10.60
CA ASP A 191 1.70 -4.27 10.22
C ASP A 191 0.74 -4.03 11.38
N TYR A 192 1.18 -4.27 12.61
CA TYR A 192 0.46 -4.00 13.84
C TYR A 192 0.49 -2.52 14.26
N PHE A 193 1.26 -1.66 13.59
CA PHE A 193 1.17 -0.22 13.85
C PHE A 193 -0.20 0.31 13.39
N PRO A 194 -0.93 1.03 14.27
CA PRO A 194 -2.19 1.63 13.88
C PRO A 194 -1.96 2.72 12.83
N ALA A 195 -2.98 2.96 12.00
CA ALA A 195 -2.93 3.98 10.97
C ALA A 195 -2.50 5.34 11.53
N ARG A 196 -1.71 6.08 10.74
CA ARG A 196 -1.20 7.43 11.07
C ARG A 196 -0.24 7.48 12.26
N ILE A 197 0.31 6.35 12.71
CA ILE A 197 1.34 6.30 13.75
C ILE A 197 2.59 5.60 13.21
N LYS A 198 3.62 6.38 12.87
CA LYS A 198 4.96 5.90 12.48
C LYS A 198 4.96 4.80 11.39
N VAL A 199 4.09 4.94 10.40
CA VAL A 199 3.82 3.90 9.40
C VAL A 199 5.04 3.62 8.51
N MET A 200 5.59 4.66 7.87
CA MET A 200 6.80 4.56 7.05
C MET A 200 8.07 4.68 7.89
N GLN A 201 8.04 5.54 8.91
CA GLN A 201 9.20 5.73 9.79
C GLN A 201 9.64 4.44 10.47
N SER A 202 8.70 3.55 10.83
CA SER A 202 9.05 2.23 11.37
C SER A 202 9.86 1.41 10.36
N LEU A 203 9.42 1.29 9.11
CA LEU A 203 10.17 0.56 8.07
C LEU A 203 11.56 1.16 7.84
N VAL A 204 11.68 2.48 7.67
CA VAL A 204 12.98 3.12 7.44
C VAL A 204 13.91 2.90 8.65
N TYR A 205 13.37 2.96 9.86
CA TYR A 205 14.11 2.63 11.09
C TYR A 205 14.58 1.18 11.11
N SER A 206 13.71 0.20 10.78
CA SER A 206 14.08 -1.21 10.80
C SER A 206 15.17 -1.52 9.76
N LEU A 207 15.12 -0.90 8.59
CA LEU A 207 16.17 -1.04 7.57
C LEU A 207 17.52 -0.53 8.10
N CYS A 208 17.56 0.64 8.76
CA CYS A 208 18.79 1.10 9.40
C CYS A 208 19.28 0.08 10.44
N ARG A 209 18.37 -0.41 11.30
CA ARG A 209 18.68 -1.37 12.36
C ARG A 209 19.20 -2.69 11.77
N ALA A 210 18.69 -3.12 10.62
CA ALA A 210 19.14 -4.29 9.87
C ALA A 210 20.41 -4.05 9.02
N ASN A 211 21.12 -2.95 9.29
CA ASN A 211 22.40 -2.62 8.67
C ASN A 211 22.36 -2.25 7.18
N TYR A 212 21.19 -1.85 6.65
CA TYR A 212 21.09 -1.32 5.29
C TYR A 212 21.81 0.03 5.16
N THR A 213 22.26 0.33 3.94
CA THR A 213 22.65 1.68 3.49
C THR A 213 21.53 2.29 2.65
N PHE A 214 21.50 3.62 2.56
CA PHE A 214 20.45 4.35 1.86
C PHE A 214 21.04 5.09 0.68
N ASN A 215 20.46 4.92 -0.51
CA ASN A 215 20.85 5.67 -1.69
C ASN A 215 19.72 6.63 -2.06
N LEU A 216 20.06 7.90 -2.32
CA LEU A 216 19.13 8.90 -2.81
C LEU A 216 19.14 8.88 -4.34
N LEU A 217 17.96 8.71 -4.93
CA LEU A 217 17.76 8.72 -6.37
C LEU A 217 17.53 10.17 -6.85
N SER A 218 18.24 10.61 -7.89
CA SER A 218 18.05 11.92 -8.50
C SER A 218 16.87 11.94 -9.47
N HIS A 219 16.24 13.12 -9.64
CA HIS A 219 15.24 13.43 -10.69
C HIS A 219 13.99 12.55 -10.73
N VAL A 220 13.89 11.56 -9.84
CA VAL A 220 12.69 10.81 -9.52
C VAL A 220 12.10 11.41 -8.26
N PHE A 221 11.04 12.21 -8.44
CA PHE A 221 10.25 12.71 -7.33
C PHE A 221 8.80 12.30 -7.53
N ASN A 222 8.13 12.16 -6.41
CA ASN A 222 6.70 11.95 -6.34
C ASN A 222 6.08 13.03 -5.46
N VAL A 223 4.89 13.47 -5.83
CA VAL A 223 4.20 14.57 -5.14
C VAL A 223 2.76 14.19 -4.86
N HIS A 224 2.22 14.67 -3.74
CA HIS A 224 0.77 14.69 -3.56
C HIS A 224 0.16 15.74 -4.47
N GLU A 225 -0.94 15.41 -5.14
CA GLU A 225 -1.74 16.40 -5.85
C GLU A 225 -2.47 17.30 -4.84
N GLY A 226 -1.91 18.48 -4.59
CA GLY A 226 -2.49 19.50 -3.73
C GLY A 226 -1.94 19.50 -2.29
N ILE A 227 -2.50 20.38 -1.47
CA ILE A 227 -2.09 20.57 -0.08
C ILE A 227 -3.28 20.26 0.82
N LYS A 228 -3.08 19.34 1.76
CA LYS A 228 -4.09 19.06 2.78
C LYS A 228 -4.17 20.23 3.77
N LEU A 229 -5.31 20.93 3.78
CA LEU A 229 -5.52 22.10 4.63
C LEU A 229 -6.13 21.76 6.00
N ASP A 230 -6.98 20.74 6.08
CA ASP A 230 -7.56 20.27 7.35
C ASP A 230 -7.79 18.74 7.34
N ASP A 231 -7.81 18.16 8.53
CA ASP A 231 -8.26 16.79 8.76
C ASP A 231 -9.79 16.71 8.81
N THR A 232 -10.36 15.69 8.16
CA THR A 232 -11.77 15.35 8.33
C THR A 232 -12.06 14.95 9.78
N ASN A 233 -13.31 15.12 10.23
CA ASN A 233 -13.72 14.67 11.57
C ASN A 233 -13.41 13.19 11.79
N TYR A 234 -13.65 12.36 10.78
CA TYR A 234 -13.27 10.95 10.80
C TYR A 234 -11.76 10.78 11.00
N SER A 235 -10.91 11.49 10.25
CA SER A 235 -9.45 11.41 10.42
C SER A 235 -9.00 11.84 11.82
N LYS A 236 -9.58 12.92 12.36
CA LYS A 236 -9.33 13.38 13.75
C LYS A 236 -9.68 12.29 14.76
N SER A 237 -10.84 11.64 14.61
CA SER A 237 -11.28 10.53 15.46
C SER A 237 -10.36 9.31 15.38
N VAL A 238 -9.94 8.92 14.16
CA VAL A 238 -8.99 7.81 13.96
C VAL A 238 -7.66 8.09 14.62
N ILE A 239 -7.12 9.31 14.50
CA ILE A 239 -5.86 9.72 15.15
C ILE A 239 -6.02 9.64 16.67
N ALA A 240 -7.10 10.18 17.22
CA ALA A 240 -7.35 10.16 18.66
C ALA A 240 -7.46 8.73 19.20
N HIS A 241 -8.22 7.86 18.52
CA HIS A 241 -8.34 6.44 18.87
C HIS A 241 -6.98 5.73 18.82
N SER A 242 -6.24 5.89 17.72
CA SER A 242 -4.93 5.25 17.52
C SER A 242 -3.92 5.68 18.58
N LYS A 243 -3.90 6.97 18.92
CA LYS A 243 -3.05 7.52 20.00
C LYS A 243 -3.41 6.96 21.37
N LYS A 244 -4.70 6.79 21.65
CA LYS A 244 -5.19 6.35 22.96
C LYS A 244 -4.98 4.85 23.18
N TYR A 245 -5.25 4.02 22.18
CA TYR A 245 -5.33 2.56 22.37
C TYR A 245 -4.17 1.78 21.76
N GLY A 246 -3.71 2.14 20.55
CA GLY A 246 -2.71 1.34 19.83
C GLY A 246 -1.27 1.83 19.99
N ARG A 247 -1.07 3.15 20.14
CA ARG A 247 0.25 3.81 20.04
C ARG A 247 1.29 3.22 20.97
N LYS A 248 0.99 3.11 22.27
CA LYS A 248 1.96 2.65 23.27
C LYS A 248 2.28 1.17 23.10
N ILE A 249 1.26 0.35 22.87
CA ILE A 249 1.41 -1.10 22.70
C ILE A 249 2.29 -1.40 21.48
N ALA A 250 1.99 -0.77 20.33
CA ALA A 250 2.78 -0.95 19.11
C ALA A 250 4.22 -0.46 19.29
N TYR A 251 4.42 0.69 19.94
CA TYR A 251 5.75 1.22 20.21
C TYR A 251 6.58 0.31 21.11
N ASP A 252 6.05 -0.08 22.27
CA ASP A 252 6.76 -0.90 23.24
C ASP A 252 7.15 -2.26 22.62
N ARG A 253 6.24 -2.87 21.85
CA ARG A 253 6.51 -4.09 21.06
C ARG A 253 7.62 -3.86 20.05
N TYR A 254 7.53 -2.80 19.24
CA TYR A 254 8.49 -2.54 18.16
C TYR A 254 9.90 -2.25 18.66
N VAL A 255 10.05 -1.43 19.71
CA VAL A 255 11.37 -1.16 20.29
C VAL A 255 12.01 -2.44 20.80
N LYS A 256 11.24 -3.27 21.52
CA LYS A 256 11.71 -4.57 22.00
C LYS A 256 12.18 -5.45 20.84
N GLU A 257 11.36 -5.60 19.80
CA GLU A 257 11.71 -6.40 18.62
C GLU A 257 13.00 -5.90 17.96
N MET A 258 13.15 -4.58 17.76
CA MET A 258 14.36 -4.03 17.13
C MET A 258 15.62 -4.22 17.97
N ASP A 259 15.52 -4.09 19.28
CA ASP A 259 16.65 -4.26 20.21
C ASP A 259 17.06 -5.73 20.34
N GLU A 260 16.10 -6.66 20.29
CA GLU A 260 16.37 -8.10 20.31
C GLU A 260 16.97 -8.61 18.99
N HIS A 261 16.43 -8.18 17.84
CA HIS A 261 16.89 -8.65 16.53
C HIS A 261 18.18 -7.95 16.07
N TYR A 262 18.36 -6.68 16.45
CA TYR A 262 19.47 -5.85 15.96
C TYR A 262 20.19 -5.12 17.11
N PRO A 263 20.82 -5.85 18.04
CA PRO A 263 21.42 -5.26 19.25
C PRO A 263 22.62 -4.35 18.94
N SER A 264 23.33 -4.58 17.84
CA SER A 264 24.59 -3.89 17.51
C SER A 264 24.43 -2.54 16.81
N THR A 265 23.23 -2.22 16.31
CA THR A 265 23.02 -1.05 15.44
C THR A 265 22.33 0.12 16.14
N LEU A 266 21.95 -0.02 17.42
CA LEU A 266 21.25 1.01 18.19
C LEU A 266 22.04 2.32 18.26
N THR A 267 23.36 2.25 18.49
CA THR A 267 24.21 3.45 18.55
C THR A 267 24.24 4.21 17.23
N ARG A 268 24.27 3.48 16.09
CA ARG A 268 24.32 4.08 14.75
C ARG A 268 22.97 4.67 14.32
N CYS A 269 21.87 3.94 14.56
CA CYS A 269 20.53 4.32 14.10
C CYS A 269 19.77 5.19 15.10
N GLY A 270 20.29 5.33 16.32
CA GLY A 270 19.63 6.03 17.40
C GLY A 270 18.38 5.30 17.92
N LYS A 271 17.73 5.92 18.91
CA LYS A 271 16.48 5.40 19.48
C LYS A 271 15.30 5.66 18.54
N PHE A 272 14.36 4.73 18.50
CA PHE A 272 13.07 4.98 17.86
C PHE A 272 12.27 5.97 18.71
N VAL A 273 11.73 7.03 18.12
CA VAL A 273 11.02 8.11 18.83
C VAL A 273 9.59 8.25 18.30
N MET A 274 8.63 8.43 19.22
CA MET A 274 7.19 8.55 18.93
C MET A 274 6.70 9.98 18.75
#